data_AF-A0A521A1V8-F1
#
_entry.id   AF-A0A521A1V8-F1
#
_cell.length_a   1.000
_cell.length_b   1.000
_cell.length_c   1.000
_cell.angle_alpha   90.00
_cell.angle_beta   90.00
_cell.angle_gamma   90.00
#
_symmetry.space_group_name_H-M   'P 1'
#
loop_
_entity.id
_entity.type
_entity.pdbx_description
1 polymer ?
#
loop_
_entity_poly.entity_id
_entity_poly.type
_entity_poly.pdbx_seq_one_letter_code
_entity_poly.pdbx_strand_id
1 'polypeptide(L)'
;MIHNRPAKYHRKLGIIGILLAGGVVGSALQVMPYQVVNEFLSDVLKYGFSFGDLCALTGFSLCVIYGIWNAKDTNKHARWLISTVFWILLPATARLVYFPLLISYEGNPPITYLDSIYICLFVTTIIPLSYMMYLDYRKEQKVYKSYLFTLIGVTFYSLAIAPMGKWQWWIDLCDQIIGKGM
;
A
#
# COMPACT_ATOMS: atom_id res chain seq x y z
N MET A 1 29.14 15.01 -8.32
CA MET A 1 29.88 14.42 -7.17
C MET A 1 29.22 14.80 -5.84
N ILE A 2 28.11 14.13 -5.47
CA ILE A 2 27.46 14.27 -4.13
C ILE A 2 27.46 12.89 -3.45
N HIS A 3 28.62 12.21 -3.46
CA HIS A 3 28.66 10.77 -3.14
C HIS A 3 29.14 10.43 -1.71
N ASN A 4 29.82 11.35 -1.00
CA ASN A 4 30.60 10.98 0.20
C ASN A 4 30.36 11.81 1.47
N ARG A 5 29.23 12.51 1.61
CA ARG A 5 28.87 13.09 2.92
C ARG A 5 27.84 12.17 3.59
N PRO A 6 28.11 11.59 4.77
CA PRO A 6 27.03 11.01 5.55
C PRO A 6 26.02 12.15 5.74
N ALA A 7 24.78 11.93 5.35
CA ALA A 7 23.74 12.92 5.54
C ALA A 7 23.70 13.19 7.05
N LYS A 8 24.33 14.29 7.50
CA LYS A 8 24.42 14.70 8.92
C LYS A 8 23.03 14.76 9.57
N TYR A 9 22.01 14.93 8.72
CA TYR A 9 20.60 14.97 9.09
C TYR A 9 19.86 13.64 8.93
N HIS A 10 20.42 12.60 8.32
CA HIS A 10 19.75 11.31 8.07
C HIS A 10 19.24 10.66 9.36
N ARG A 11 20.00 10.75 10.45
CA ARG A 11 19.58 10.20 11.74
C ARG A 11 18.41 10.99 12.35
N LYS A 12 18.41 12.32 12.21
CA LYS A 12 17.33 13.18 12.71
C LYS A 12 16.07 13.05 11.85
N LEU A 13 16.22 13.09 10.52
CA LEU A 13 15.15 12.89 9.55
C LEU A 13 14.59 11.47 9.60
N GLY A 14 15.41 10.47 9.89
CA GLY A 14 14.98 9.09 10.07
C GLY A 14 14.05 8.91 11.27
N ILE A 15 14.31 9.58 12.39
CA ILE A 15 13.40 9.56 13.56
C ILE A 15 12.05 10.19 13.21
N ILE A 16 12.06 11.33 12.50
CA ILE A 16 10.84 11.97 12.00
C ILE A 16 10.10 11.03 11.04
N GLY A 17 10.82 10.35 10.14
CA GLY A 17 10.25 9.38 9.21
C GLY A 17 9.59 8.18 9.90
N ILE A 18 10.17 7.68 11.00
CA ILE A 18 9.58 6.60 11.79
C ILE A 18 8.31 7.07 12.50
N LEU A 19 8.33 8.28 13.09
CA LEU A 19 7.14 8.88 13.69
C LEU A 19 6.03 9.08 12.65
N LEU A 20 6.37 9.59 11.47
CA LEU A 20 5.43 9.76 10.37
C LEU A 20 4.88 8.41 9.90
N ALA A 21 5.71 7.38 9.76
CA ALA A 21 5.27 6.04 9.40
C ALA A 21 4.28 5.47 10.43
N GLY A 22 4.56 5.66 11.73
CA GLY A 22 3.61 5.32 12.79
C GLY A 22 2.30 6.11 12.68
N GLY A 23 2.36 7.40 12.38
CA GLY A 23 1.20 8.24 12.14
C GLY A 23 0.35 7.78 10.95
N VAL A 24 0.99 7.38 9.84
CA VAL A 24 0.32 6.82 8.66
C VAL A 24 -0.39 5.50 8.99
N VAL A 25 0.26 4.63 9.77
CA VAL A 25 -0.37 3.37 10.19
C VAL A 25 -1.56 3.64 11.12
N GLY A 26 -1.39 4.53 12.09
CA GLY A 26 -2.45 4.91 13.01
C GLY A 26 -3.64 5.57 12.31
N SER A 27 -3.40 6.50 11.39
CA SER A 27 -4.48 7.17 10.65
C SER A 27 -5.21 6.21 9.72
N ALA A 28 -4.51 5.30 9.05
CA ALA A 28 -5.15 4.30 8.20
C ALA A 28 -6.00 3.30 8.99
N LEU A 29 -5.54 2.86 10.17
CA LEU A 29 -6.34 2.00 11.06
C LEU A 29 -7.62 2.70 11.55
N GLN A 30 -7.58 4.01 11.80
CA GLN A 30 -8.77 4.77 12.19
C GLN A 30 -9.82 4.85 11.08
N VAL A 31 -9.44 4.79 9.81
CA VAL A 31 -10.37 4.89 8.68
C VAL A 31 -11.13 3.57 8.44
N MET A 32 -10.56 2.42 8.84
CA MET A 32 -11.17 1.11 8.59
C MET A 32 -12.59 0.95 9.20
N PRO A 33 -12.87 1.33 10.48
CA PRO A 33 -14.22 1.29 11.04
C PRO A 33 -15.22 2.16 10.26
N TYR A 34 -14.81 3.36 9.85
CA TYR A 34 -15.67 4.25 9.07
C TYR A 34 -16.04 3.67 7.70
N GLN A 35 -15.18 2.84 7.10
CA GLN A 35 -15.49 2.18 5.83
C GLN A 35 -16.52 1.05 5.99
N VAL A 36 -16.45 0.28 7.08
CA VAL A 36 -17.36 -0.85 7.35
C VAL A 36 -18.78 -0.35 7.69
N VAL A 37 -18.89 0.78 8.39
CA VAL A 37 -20.20 1.34 8.78
C VAL A 37 -20.83 2.20 7.66
N ASN A 38 -20.10 2.50 6.58
CA ASN A 38 -20.59 3.41 5.54
C ASN A 38 -21.72 2.78 4.70
N GLU A 39 -22.94 3.32 4.79
CA GLU A 39 -24.11 2.83 4.06
C GLU A 39 -24.06 3.07 2.53
N PHE A 40 -23.21 3.99 2.06
CA PHE A 40 -23.09 4.32 0.63
C PHE A 40 -22.26 3.32 -0.18
N LEU A 41 -21.48 2.46 0.48
CA LEU A 41 -20.63 1.47 -0.19
C LEU A 41 -21.36 0.12 -0.25
N SER A 42 -21.21 -0.60 -1.36
CA SER A 42 -21.62 -2.02 -1.43
C SER A 42 -20.79 -2.85 -0.45
N ASP A 43 -21.39 -3.85 0.20
CA ASP A 43 -20.72 -4.74 1.16
C ASP A 43 -19.42 -5.33 0.60
N VAL A 44 -19.41 -5.71 -0.68
CA VAL A 44 -18.21 -6.23 -1.36
C VAL A 44 -17.06 -5.23 -1.34
N LEU A 45 -17.36 -3.93 -1.45
CA LEU A 45 -16.36 -2.87 -1.41
C LEU A 45 -15.92 -2.58 0.03
N LYS A 46 -16.83 -2.56 1.01
CA LYS A 46 -16.49 -2.31 2.42
C LYS A 46 -15.46 -3.30 2.96
N TYR A 47 -15.76 -4.59 2.78
CA TYR A 47 -14.91 -5.67 3.28
C TYR A 47 -13.65 -5.84 2.42
N GLY A 48 -13.77 -5.63 1.10
CA GLY A 48 -12.63 -5.63 0.19
C GLY A 48 -11.62 -4.51 0.50
N PHE A 49 -12.09 -3.29 0.80
CA PHE A 49 -11.23 -2.17 1.15
C PHE A 49 -10.52 -2.41 2.47
N SER A 50 -11.25 -2.92 3.47
CA SER A 50 -10.69 -3.24 4.77
C SER A 50 -9.59 -4.31 4.66
N PHE A 51 -9.79 -5.33 3.83
CA PHE A 51 -8.75 -6.33 3.56
C PHE A 51 -7.53 -5.72 2.88
N GLY A 52 -7.75 -4.96 1.80
CA GLY A 52 -6.69 -4.29 1.06
C GLY A 52 -5.87 -3.34 1.94
N ASP A 53 -6.53 -2.55 2.79
CA ASP A 53 -5.88 -1.64 3.74
C ASP A 53 -5.07 -2.41 4.78
N LEU A 54 -5.59 -3.51 5.33
CA LEU A 54 -4.84 -4.33 6.30
C LEU A 54 -3.59 -4.94 5.66
N CYS A 55 -3.72 -5.51 4.45
CA CYS A 55 -2.58 -6.02 3.69
C CYS A 55 -1.57 -4.93 3.34
N ALA A 56 -2.04 -3.75 2.93
CA ALA A 56 -1.19 -2.61 2.62
C ALA A 56 -0.42 -2.11 3.84
N LEU A 57 -1.09 -2.02 5.00
CA LEU A 57 -0.50 -1.57 6.25
C LEU A 57 0.51 -2.56 6.83
N THR A 58 0.20 -3.85 6.77
CA THR A 58 1.12 -4.91 7.20
C THR A 58 2.36 -4.96 6.30
N GLY A 59 2.18 -4.93 4.99
CA GLY A 59 3.29 -4.88 4.03
C GLY A 59 4.16 -3.63 4.19
N PHE A 60 3.53 -2.45 4.34
CA PHE A 60 4.22 -1.20 4.66
C PHE A 60 5.06 -1.31 5.93
N SER A 61 4.44 -1.79 7.02
CA SER A 61 5.10 -1.91 8.33
C SER A 61 6.30 -2.86 8.27
N LEU A 62 6.16 -4.00 7.59
CA LEU A 62 7.26 -4.94 7.36
C LEU A 62 8.40 -4.28 6.57
N CYS A 63 8.08 -3.55 5.49
CA CYS A 63 9.09 -2.84 4.71
C CYS A 63 9.83 -1.76 5.53
N VAL A 64 9.13 -1.04 6.43
CA VAL A 64 9.76 -0.09 7.35
C VAL A 64 10.72 -0.81 8.31
N ILE A 65 10.27 -1.91 8.93
CA ILE A 65 11.09 -2.71 9.87
C ILE A 65 12.34 -3.25 9.15
N TYR A 66 12.18 -3.86 7.98
CA TYR A 66 13.31 -4.37 7.19
C TYR A 66 14.22 -3.24 6.69
N GLY A 67 13.67 -2.07 6.40
CA GLY A 67 14.42 -0.86 6.11
C GLY A 67 15.33 -0.47 7.28
N ILE A 68 14.79 -0.43 8.50
CA ILE A 68 15.54 -0.09 9.72
C ILE A 68 16.61 -1.16 10.02
N TRP A 69 16.28 -2.45 9.91
CA TRP A 69 17.27 -3.53 10.14
C TRP A 69 18.43 -3.49 9.15
N ASN A 70 18.17 -3.12 7.89
CA ASN A 70 19.20 -2.99 6.86
C ASN A 70 19.82 -1.59 6.81
N ALA A 71 19.58 -0.71 7.80
CA ALA A 71 20.07 0.68 7.78
C ALA A 71 21.61 0.82 7.69
N LYS A 72 22.36 -0.23 8.02
CA LYS A 72 23.83 -0.26 7.84
C LYS A 72 24.25 -0.33 6.36
N ASP A 73 23.44 -0.94 5.51
CA ASP A 73 23.67 -1.07 4.07
C ASP A 73 22.75 -0.09 3.33
N THR A 74 23.29 1.07 2.97
CA THR A 74 22.52 2.18 2.38
C THR A 74 21.76 1.78 1.12
N ASN A 75 22.32 0.87 0.32
CA ASN A 75 21.68 0.38 -0.90
C ASN A 75 20.46 -0.49 -0.58
N LYS A 76 20.56 -1.40 0.39
CA LYS A 76 19.40 -2.20 0.82
C LYS A 76 18.37 -1.37 1.57
N HIS A 77 18.81 -0.47 2.44
CA HIS A 77 17.96 0.44 3.20
C HIS A 77 17.07 1.29 2.28
N ALA A 78 17.67 1.97 1.31
CA ALA A 78 16.94 2.84 0.38
C ALA A 78 15.87 2.06 -0.41
N ARG A 79 16.17 0.82 -0.82
CA ARG A 79 15.24 0.00 -1.62
C ARG A 79 14.07 -0.53 -0.80
N TRP A 80 14.27 -0.81 0.49
CA TRP A 80 13.18 -1.11 1.41
C TRP A 80 12.29 0.11 1.67
N LEU A 81 12.86 1.31 1.77
CA LEU A 81 12.08 2.55 1.90
C LEU A 81 11.34 2.94 0.60
N ILE A 82 11.91 2.64 -0.57
CA ILE A 82 11.17 2.80 -1.83
C ILE A 82 9.98 1.83 -1.88
N SER A 83 10.19 0.59 -1.42
CA SER A 83 9.16 -0.44 -1.36
C SER A 83 7.96 -0.03 -0.50
N THR A 84 8.17 0.68 0.62
CA THR A 84 7.07 1.17 1.47
C THR A 84 6.10 2.07 0.71
N VAL A 85 6.58 2.86 -0.25
CA VAL A 85 5.72 3.78 -1.02
C VAL A 85 4.69 2.99 -1.84
N PHE A 86 5.12 1.94 -2.54
CA PHE A 86 4.25 1.17 -3.42
C PHE A 86 3.12 0.43 -2.67
N TRP A 87 3.36 0.04 -1.41
CA TRP A 87 2.33 -0.61 -0.59
C TRP A 87 1.12 0.30 -0.32
N ILE A 88 1.37 1.58 -0.04
CA ILE A 88 0.30 2.56 0.30
C ILE A 88 -0.19 3.31 -0.95
N LEU A 89 0.67 3.48 -1.95
CA LEU A 89 0.35 4.24 -3.16
C LEU A 89 -0.82 3.64 -3.92
N LEU A 90 -0.91 2.30 -3.99
CA LEU A 90 -1.98 1.63 -4.73
C LEU A 90 -3.39 1.93 -4.19
N PRO A 91 -3.73 1.64 -2.91
CA PRO A 91 -5.07 1.93 -2.40
C PRO A 91 -5.37 3.43 -2.40
N ALA A 92 -4.38 4.28 -2.17
CA ALA A 92 -4.54 5.73 -2.22
C ALA A 92 -4.87 6.24 -3.63
N THR A 93 -4.15 5.77 -4.65
CA THR A 93 -4.39 6.17 -6.05
C THR A 93 -5.69 5.59 -6.60
N ALA A 94 -6.03 4.34 -6.28
CA ALA A 94 -7.32 3.76 -6.65
C ALA A 94 -8.49 4.58 -6.09
N ARG A 95 -8.42 5.00 -4.82
CA ARG A 95 -9.42 5.88 -4.21
C ARG A 95 -9.46 7.27 -4.86
N LEU A 96 -8.30 7.86 -5.11
CA LEU A 96 -8.18 9.17 -5.75
C LEU A 96 -8.79 9.18 -7.17
N VAL A 97 -8.71 8.08 -7.90
CA VAL A 97 -9.33 7.95 -9.23
C VAL A 97 -10.82 7.65 -9.12
N TYR A 98 -11.20 6.72 -8.25
CA TYR A 98 -12.57 6.23 -8.17
C TYR A 98 -13.56 7.23 -7.52
N PHE A 99 -13.20 7.89 -6.42
CA PHE A 99 -14.13 8.78 -5.71
C PHE A 99 -14.58 9.98 -6.56
N PRO A 100 -13.69 10.70 -7.28
CA PRO A 100 -14.12 11.76 -8.18
C PRO A 100 -15.03 11.25 -9.31
N LEU A 101 -14.74 10.08 -9.88
CA LEU A 101 -15.60 9.47 -10.90
C LEU A 101 -16.98 9.12 -10.33
N LEU A 102 -17.04 8.59 -9.11
CA LEU A 102 -18.31 8.30 -8.44
C LEU A 102 -19.16 9.58 -8.30
N ILE A 103 -18.53 10.70 -7.94
CA ILE A 103 -19.21 12.00 -7.79
C ILE A 103 -19.62 12.57 -9.15
N SER A 104 -18.73 12.53 -10.15
CA SER A 104 -19.00 13.10 -11.48
C SER A 104 -20.07 12.36 -12.28
N TYR A 105 -20.27 11.07 -12.00
CA TYR A 105 -21.26 10.22 -12.69
C TYR A 105 -22.48 9.90 -11.81
N GLU A 106 -22.76 10.70 -10.78
CA GLU A 106 -23.94 10.57 -9.90
C GLU A 106 -24.15 9.15 -9.34
N GLY A 107 -23.06 8.45 -9.03
CA GLY A 107 -23.09 7.09 -8.50
C GLY A 107 -23.07 5.95 -9.52
N ASN A 108 -23.05 6.23 -10.83
CA ASN A 108 -22.94 5.21 -11.88
C ASN A 108 -21.69 5.39 -12.78
N PRO A 109 -20.48 5.21 -12.22
CA PRO A 109 -19.25 5.38 -12.97
C PRO A 109 -19.10 4.32 -14.08
N PRO A 110 -18.49 4.68 -15.23
CA PRO A 110 -18.29 3.75 -16.35
C PRO A 110 -17.26 2.65 -16.06
N ILE A 111 -16.45 2.82 -15.01
CA ILE A 111 -15.46 1.84 -14.55
C ILE A 111 -15.82 1.36 -13.15
N THR A 112 -15.69 0.04 -12.93
CA THR A 112 -15.85 -0.49 -11.58
C THR A 112 -14.64 -0.14 -10.73
N TYR A 113 -14.79 -0.18 -9.41
CA TYR A 113 -13.68 0.04 -8.50
C TYR A 113 -12.55 -0.99 -8.70
N LEU A 114 -12.90 -2.25 -9.00
CA LEU A 114 -11.91 -3.30 -9.28
C LEU A 114 -11.11 -2.98 -10.53
N ASP A 115 -11.75 -2.46 -11.58
CA ASP A 115 -11.04 -2.02 -12.78
C ASP A 115 -10.08 -0.88 -12.46
N SER A 116 -10.49 0.07 -11.61
CA SER A 116 -9.62 1.14 -11.13
C SER A 116 -8.41 0.61 -10.35
N ILE A 117 -8.59 -0.39 -9.47
CA ILE A 117 -7.46 -1.05 -8.80
C ILE A 117 -6.53 -1.68 -9.81
N TYR A 118 -7.03 -2.46 -10.77
CA TYR A 118 -6.17 -3.19 -11.71
C TYR A 118 -5.41 -2.24 -12.64
N ILE A 119 -6.05 -1.17 -13.09
CA ILE A 119 -5.37 -0.10 -13.83
C ILE A 119 -4.30 0.57 -12.97
N CYS A 120 -4.63 0.93 -11.71
CA CYS A 120 -3.67 1.55 -10.80
C CYS A 120 -2.52 0.60 -10.46
N LEU A 121 -2.77 -0.70 -10.31
CA LEU A 121 -1.75 -1.73 -10.06
C LEU A 121 -0.75 -1.75 -11.20
N PHE A 122 -1.24 -1.73 -12.45
CA PHE A 122 -0.38 -1.76 -13.61
C PHE A 122 0.44 -0.47 -13.75
N VAL A 123 -0.22 0.68 -13.64
CA VAL A 123 0.39 2.01 -13.88
C VAL A 123 1.31 2.45 -12.75
N THR A 124 0.91 2.25 -11.50
CA THR A 124 1.63 2.81 -10.34
C THR A 124 2.60 1.82 -9.71
N THR A 125 2.39 0.51 -9.88
CA THR A 125 3.23 -0.51 -9.24
C THR A 125 3.99 -1.34 -10.25
N ILE A 126 3.33 -2.05 -11.16
CA ILE A 126 4.01 -2.99 -12.07
C ILE A 126 4.99 -2.26 -12.99
N ILE A 127 4.57 -1.20 -13.69
CA ILE A 127 5.44 -0.46 -14.61
C ILE A 127 6.64 0.17 -13.87
N PRO A 128 6.46 1.00 -12.82
CA PRO A 128 7.58 1.69 -12.21
C PRO A 128 8.53 0.74 -11.50
N LEU A 129 7.99 -0.29 -10.84
CA LEU A 129 8.79 -1.25 -10.07
C LEU A 129 9.56 -2.21 -10.99
N SER A 130 8.97 -2.63 -12.12
CA SER A 130 9.69 -3.38 -13.15
C SER A 130 10.77 -2.53 -13.82
N TYR A 131 10.50 -1.25 -14.06
CA TYR A 131 11.48 -0.31 -14.59
C TYR A 131 12.66 -0.12 -13.61
N MET A 132 12.39 0.05 -12.32
CA MET A 132 13.43 0.13 -11.29
C MET A 132 14.26 -1.16 -11.19
N MET A 133 13.60 -2.33 -11.21
CA MET A 133 14.29 -3.63 -11.25
C MET A 133 15.19 -3.75 -12.48
N TYR A 134 14.74 -3.31 -13.66
CA TYR A 134 15.54 -3.31 -14.89
C TYR A 134 16.76 -2.40 -14.79
N LEU A 135 16.60 -1.19 -14.24
CA LEU A 135 17.72 -0.27 -14.03
C LEU A 135 18.76 -0.82 -13.04
N ASP A 136 18.32 -1.41 -11.94
CA ASP A 136 19.21 -2.03 -10.95
C ASP A 136 19.88 -3.30 -11.51
N TYR A 137 19.17 -4.09 -12.32
CA TYR A 137 19.77 -5.23 -13.02
C TYR A 137 20.85 -4.78 -14.00
N ARG A 138 20.61 -3.71 -14.78
CA ARG A 138 21.59 -3.17 -15.73
C ARG A 138 22.85 -2.64 -15.03
N LYS A 139 22.71 -2.03 -13.86
CA LYS A 139 23.83 -1.40 -13.12
C LYS A 139 24.59 -2.39 -12.24
N GLU A 140 23.89 -3.25 -11.52
CA GLU A 140 24.46 -4.06 -10.43
C GLU A 140 24.31 -5.56 -10.66
N GLN A 141 23.61 -6.00 -11.73
CA GLN A 141 23.31 -7.40 -12.06
C GLN A 141 22.64 -8.16 -10.89
N LYS A 142 21.90 -7.43 -10.04
CA LYS A 142 21.27 -7.98 -8.84
C LYS A 142 19.83 -7.50 -8.74
N VAL A 143 18.91 -8.45 -8.61
CA VAL A 143 17.52 -8.16 -8.24
C VAL A 143 17.39 -8.21 -6.73
N TYR A 144 16.93 -7.12 -6.13
CA TYR A 144 16.85 -7.00 -4.69
C TYR A 144 15.54 -7.60 -4.18
N LYS A 145 15.64 -8.35 -3.08
CA LYS A 145 14.49 -9.05 -2.47
C LYS A 145 13.35 -8.09 -2.08
N SER A 146 13.65 -6.82 -1.79
CA SER A 146 12.67 -5.79 -1.45
C SER A 146 11.65 -5.55 -2.57
N TYR A 147 12.12 -5.46 -3.81
CA TYR A 147 11.24 -5.24 -4.97
C TYR A 147 10.41 -6.47 -5.26
N LEU A 148 10.99 -7.67 -5.19
CA LEU A 148 10.25 -8.93 -5.37
C LEU A 148 9.16 -9.09 -4.31
N PHE A 149 9.49 -8.83 -3.04
CA PHE A 149 8.51 -8.87 -1.95
C PHE A 149 7.34 -7.93 -2.19
N THR A 150 7.62 -6.70 -2.62
CA THR A 150 6.60 -5.69 -2.90
C THR A 150 5.76 -6.06 -4.11
N LEU A 151 6.37 -6.52 -5.20
CA LEU A 151 5.64 -6.91 -6.40
C LEU A 151 4.69 -8.08 -6.12
N ILE A 152 5.18 -9.12 -5.44
CA ILE A 152 4.38 -10.29 -5.08
C ILE A 152 3.27 -9.89 -4.11
N GLY A 153 3.62 -9.16 -3.05
CA GLY A 153 2.68 -8.76 -2.01
C GLY A 153 1.57 -7.86 -2.53
N VAL A 154 1.93 -6.83 -3.31
CA VAL A 154 0.97 -5.87 -3.88
C VAL A 154 0.07 -6.54 -4.90
N THR A 155 0.62 -7.39 -5.78
CA THR A 155 -0.18 -8.15 -6.75
C THR A 155 -1.12 -9.12 -6.02
N PHE A 156 -0.63 -9.82 -4.99
CA PHE A 156 -1.41 -10.77 -4.22
C PHE A 156 -2.64 -10.12 -3.57
N TYR A 157 -2.46 -9.03 -2.82
CA TYR A 157 -3.62 -8.43 -2.15
C TYR A 157 -4.56 -7.77 -3.18
N SER A 158 -4.04 -7.19 -4.26
CA SER A 158 -4.88 -6.56 -5.29
C SER A 158 -5.83 -7.56 -5.94
N LEU A 159 -5.35 -8.77 -6.22
CA LEU A 159 -6.18 -9.86 -6.74
C LEU A 159 -7.09 -10.46 -5.66
N ALA A 160 -6.65 -10.44 -4.40
CA ALA A 160 -7.40 -10.99 -3.27
C ALA A 160 -8.54 -10.07 -2.79
N ILE A 161 -8.56 -8.78 -3.13
CA ILE A 161 -9.66 -7.86 -2.75
C ILE A 161 -11.02 -8.37 -3.27
N ALA A 162 -11.08 -8.83 -4.52
CA ALA A 162 -12.32 -9.31 -5.13
C ALA A 162 -12.91 -10.57 -4.46
N PRO A 163 -12.14 -11.65 -4.21
CA PRO A 163 -12.65 -12.82 -3.50
C PRO A 163 -12.88 -12.56 -2.00
N MET A 164 -12.03 -11.76 -1.34
CA MET A 164 -12.17 -11.48 0.10
C MET A 164 -13.40 -10.63 0.41
N GLY A 165 -13.82 -9.75 -0.50
CA GLY A 165 -15.06 -8.98 -0.37
C GLY A 165 -16.35 -9.82 -0.39
N LYS A 166 -16.27 -11.11 -0.73
CA LYS A 166 -17.43 -12.03 -0.77
C LYS A 166 -17.34 -13.14 0.27
N TRP A 167 -16.25 -13.20 1.03
CA TRP A 167 -15.97 -14.37 1.87
C TRP A 167 -16.55 -14.17 3.27
N GLN A 168 -17.53 -15.00 3.62
CA GLN A 168 -18.32 -14.84 4.84
C GLN A 168 -17.48 -14.76 6.14
N TRP A 169 -16.42 -15.57 6.27
CA TRP A 169 -15.56 -15.54 7.47
C TRP A 169 -14.88 -14.18 7.67
N TRP A 170 -14.53 -13.49 6.57
CA TRP A 170 -13.87 -12.19 6.61
C TRP A 170 -14.88 -11.09 6.96
N ILE A 171 -16.09 -11.20 6.41
CA ILE A 171 -17.23 -10.34 6.74
C ILE A 171 -17.54 -10.43 8.24
N ASP A 172 -17.71 -11.65 8.76
CA ASP A 172 -18.01 -11.88 10.17
C ASP A 172 -16.89 -11.35 11.10
N LEU A 173 -15.63 -11.46 10.68
CA LEU A 173 -14.48 -10.91 11.40
C LEU A 173 -14.50 -9.37 11.39
N CYS A 174 -14.77 -8.76 10.24
CA CYS A 174 -14.91 -7.30 10.13
C CYS A 174 -16.07 -6.80 11.00
N ASP A 175 -17.23 -7.44 10.98
CA ASP A 175 -18.37 -7.03 11.80
C ASP A 175 -18.12 -7.19 13.31
N GLN A 176 -17.45 -8.27 13.71
CA GLN A 176 -17.17 -8.53 15.13
C GLN A 176 -16.04 -7.67 15.71
N ILE A 177 -15.00 -7.37 14.92
CA ILE A 177 -13.79 -6.69 15.40
C ILE A 177 -13.79 -5.21 15.00
N ILE A 178 -14.16 -4.91 13.75
CA ILE A 178 -14.09 -3.56 13.18
C ILE A 178 -15.41 -2.81 13.41
N GLY A 179 -16.56 -3.49 13.29
CA GLY A 179 -17.89 -2.90 13.52
C GLY A 179 -18.23 -2.60 14.98
N LYS A 180 -17.69 -3.38 15.94
CA LYS A 180 -17.87 -3.15 17.40
C LYS A 180 -16.84 -2.18 18.02
N GLY A 181 -15.95 -1.61 17.21
CA GLY A 181 -14.96 -0.63 17.66
C GLY A 181 -15.51 0.79 17.88
N MET A 182 -16.81 0.99 17.64
CA MET A 182 -17.62 2.11 18.14
C MET A 182 -18.39 1.67 19.38
#